data_AF-A0A653WNS5-F1
#
_entry.id   AF-A0A653WNS5-F1
#
_cell.length_a   1.000
_cell.length_b   1.000
_cell.length_c   1.000
_cell.angle_alpha   90.00
_cell.angle_beta   90.00
_cell.angle_gamma   90.00
#
_symmetry.space_group_name_H-M   'P 1'
#
loop_
_entity.id
_entity.type
_entity.pdbx_description
1 polymer ?
#
loop_
_entity_poly.entity_id
_entity_poly.type
_entity_poly.pdbx_seq_one_letter_code
_entity_poly.pdbx_strand_id
1 'polypeptide(L)'
;MSLEEMLDDLLEPHAVLADAEGDRLVALRLADDWGVGVRLHRRGTHRQWTVREVTLRLLDAESSISGNDVRELPLGALLSEAKRLATKDSLASPPPAPRLRLCELLEESGGTFGSGDDALAALAFEYVALVESGVRTPSKVLAERFGGTAGTWTNRVAESRKRGFLTPVDRGEAGGALTPKALSTLGLRRD
;
A
#
# COMPACT_ATOMS: atom_id res chain seq x y z
N MET A 1 1.58 15.46 -10.79
CA MET A 1 0.14 15.46 -11.10
C MET A 1 -0.63 15.60 -9.81
N SER A 2 -1.36 16.70 -9.64
CA SER A 2 -2.25 16.94 -8.50
C SER A 2 -3.64 16.32 -8.74
N LEU A 3 -4.50 16.27 -7.70
CA LEU A 3 -5.90 15.87 -7.89
C LEU A 3 -6.66 16.86 -8.77
N GLU A 4 -6.33 18.15 -8.71
CA GLU A 4 -6.96 19.19 -9.52
C GLU A 4 -6.65 18.99 -11.01
N GLU A 5 -5.37 18.83 -11.36
CA GLU A 5 -4.94 18.52 -12.73
C GLU A 5 -5.57 17.23 -13.25
N MET A 6 -5.69 16.21 -12.38
CA MET A 6 -6.33 14.94 -12.74
C MET A 6 -7.84 15.07 -12.98
N LEU A 7 -8.50 16.01 -12.30
CA LEU A 7 -9.92 16.31 -12.52
C LEU A 7 -10.13 17.18 -13.76
N ASP A 8 -9.20 18.07 -14.11
CA ASP A 8 -9.19 18.82 -15.38
C ASP A 8 -9.19 17.88 -16.59
N ASP A 9 -8.35 16.86 -16.55
CA ASP A 9 -8.13 15.93 -17.65
C ASP A 9 -9.09 14.72 -17.64
N LEU A 10 -10.09 14.70 -16.76
CA LEU A 10 -10.98 13.55 -16.57
C LEU A 10 -12.00 13.40 -17.70
N LEU A 11 -11.62 12.67 -18.75
CA LEU A 11 -12.50 12.34 -19.89
C LEU A 11 -13.35 11.09 -19.65
N GLU A 12 -12.82 10.14 -18.88
CA GLU A 12 -13.46 8.85 -18.58
C GLU A 12 -14.25 8.89 -17.27
N PRO A 13 -15.17 7.93 -17.01
CA PRO A 13 -15.95 7.90 -15.77
C PRO A 13 -15.11 7.85 -14.49
N HIS A 14 -13.88 7.35 -14.61
CA HIS A 14 -12.89 7.35 -13.55
C HIS A 14 -11.48 7.28 -14.11
N ALA A 15 -10.52 7.76 -13.32
CA ALA A 15 -9.10 7.56 -13.55
C ALA A 15 -8.41 7.18 -12.23
N VAL A 16 -7.33 6.41 -12.32
CA VAL A 16 -6.49 6.05 -11.17
C VAL A 16 -5.04 6.27 -11.56
N LEU A 17 -4.29 6.96 -10.70
CA LEU A 17 -2.87 7.18 -10.88
C LEU A 17 -2.12 6.89 -9.58
N ALA A 18 -0.90 6.41 -9.70
CA ALA A 18 0.03 6.30 -8.59
C ALA A 18 0.92 7.54 -8.55
N ASP A 19 1.07 8.17 -7.39
CA ASP A 19 2.09 9.20 -7.22
C ASP A 19 3.45 8.62 -6.81
N ALA A 20 4.46 9.47 -6.70
CA ALA A 20 5.82 9.08 -6.37
C ALA A 20 5.98 8.52 -4.94
N GLU A 21 5.06 8.86 -4.03
CA GLU A 21 5.04 8.34 -2.66
C GLU A 21 4.31 6.99 -2.55
N GLY A 22 3.71 6.53 -3.66
CA GLY A 22 2.92 5.31 -3.72
C GLY A 22 1.46 5.51 -3.30
N ASP A 23 1.02 6.74 -3.08
CA ASP A 23 -0.40 7.05 -2.89
C ASP A 23 -1.15 6.81 -4.20
N ARG A 24 -2.45 6.53 -4.08
CA ARG A 24 -3.36 6.43 -5.22
C ARG A 24 -4.21 7.68 -5.29
N LEU A 25 -4.08 8.38 -6.40
CA LEU A 25 -4.98 9.44 -6.81
C LEU A 25 -6.10 8.77 -7.59
N VAL A 26 -7.33 8.93 -7.14
CA VAL A 26 -8.52 8.41 -7.80
C VAL A 26 -9.43 9.56 -8.14
N ALA A 27 -9.75 9.73 -9.42
CA ALA A 27 -10.74 10.68 -9.89
C ALA A 27 -11.99 9.91 -10.33
N LEU A 28 -13.16 10.38 -9.92
CA LEU A 28 -14.46 9.82 -10.23
C LEU A 28 -15.33 10.92 -10.82
N ARG A 29 -16.07 10.61 -11.88
CA ARG A 29 -17.09 11.49 -12.44
C ARG A 29 -18.46 11.04 -11.93
N LEU A 30 -19.17 11.94 -11.25
CA LEU A 30 -20.52 11.73 -10.76
C LEU A 30 -21.48 12.51 -11.66
N ALA A 31 -22.20 11.78 -12.52
CA ALA A 31 -23.02 12.37 -13.59
C ALA A 31 -22.21 13.32 -14.49
N ASP A 32 -22.88 14.27 -15.16
CA ASP A 32 -22.21 15.23 -16.04
C ASP A 32 -21.67 16.47 -15.32
N ASP A 33 -22.01 16.63 -14.04
CA ASP A 33 -21.83 17.92 -13.34
C ASP A 33 -20.71 17.90 -12.31
N TRP A 34 -20.27 16.72 -11.82
CA TRP A 34 -19.33 16.63 -10.71
C TRP A 34 -18.13 15.73 -10.97
N GLY A 35 -16.96 16.20 -10.55
CA GLY A 35 -15.73 15.45 -10.43
C GLY A 35 -15.34 15.29 -8.95
N VAL A 36 -14.89 14.12 -8.54
CA VAL A 36 -14.46 13.83 -7.17
C VAL A 36 -13.06 13.22 -7.21
N GLY A 37 -12.09 13.94 -6.69
CA GLY A 37 -10.71 13.49 -6.51
C GLY A 37 -10.50 12.97 -5.09
N VAL A 38 -9.83 11.83 -4.94
CA VAL A 38 -9.50 11.24 -3.65
C VAL A 38 -8.04 10.82 -3.65
N ARG A 39 -7.25 11.31 -2.69
CA ARG A 39 -5.89 10.80 -2.43
C ARG A 39 -5.95 9.74 -1.35
N LEU A 40 -5.55 8.53 -1.70
CA LEU A 40 -5.55 7.37 -0.83
C LEU A 40 -4.11 6.97 -0.51
N HIS A 41 -3.75 7.07 0.76
CA HIS A 41 -2.50 6.54 1.27
C HIS A 41 -2.65 5.09 1.69
N ARG A 42 -1.71 4.25 1.28
CA ARG A 42 -1.68 2.85 1.67
C ARG A 42 -1.14 2.72 3.09
N ARG A 43 -1.97 2.27 4.03
CA ARG A 43 -1.55 1.96 5.40
C ARG A 43 -1.40 0.46 5.54
N GLY A 44 -0.17 -0.04 5.39
CA GLY A 44 0.10 -1.48 5.49
C GLY A 44 -0.43 -2.26 4.31
N THR A 45 -1.40 -3.16 4.56
CA THR A 45 -1.86 -4.12 3.55
C THR A 45 -2.47 -3.42 2.33
N HIS A 46 -2.41 -4.06 1.16
CA HIS A 46 -3.01 -3.60 -0.11
C HIS A 46 -4.51 -3.22 -0.06
N ARG A 47 -5.24 -3.56 1.01
CA ARG A 47 -6.68 -3.23 1.19
C ARG A 47 -6.94 -2.10 2.18
N GLN A 48 -5.92 -1.63 2.89
CA GLN A 48 -6.07 -0.63 3.92
C GLN A 48 -5.68 0.75 3.38
N TRP A 49 -6.66 1.42 2.81
CA TRP A 49 -6.53 2.78 2.28
C TRP A 49 -7.00 3.80 3.31
N THR A 50 -6.13 4.76 3.64
CA THR A 50 -6.47 5.94 4.43
C THR A 50 -6.68 7.11 3.48
N VAL A 51 -7.82 7.79 3.61
CA VAL A 51 -8.10 9.00 2.83
C VAL A 51 -7.27 10.13 3.42
N ARG A 52 -6.40 10.74 2.60
CA ARG A 52 -5.62 11.92 2.98
C ARG A 52 -6.27 13.21 2.52
N GLU A 53 -6.93 13.17 1.37
CA GLU A 53 -7.47 14.34 0.71
C GLU A 53 -8.70 13.96 -0.10
N VAL A 54 -9.67 14.86 -0.13
CA VAL A 54 -10.84 14.80 -1.02
C VAL A 54 -11.00 16.17 -1.66
N THR A 55 -11.07 16.18 -2.99
CA THR A 55 -11.23 17.37 -3.81
C THR A 55 -12.54 17.24 -4.58
N LEU A 56 -13.37 18.28 -4.56
CA LEU A 56 -14.66 18.31 -5.25
C LEU A 56 -14.63 19.35 -6.36
N ARG A 57 -14.87 18.86 -7.57
CA ARG A 57 -14.99 19.52 -8.86
C ARG A 57 -16.43 19.75 -9.31
N LEU A 58 -16.87 20.96 -9.67
CA LEU A 58 -17.94 21.09 -10.66
C LEU A 58 -17.33 21.04 -12.07
N LEU A 59 -17.89 20.20 -12.94
CA LEU A 59 -17.44 20.10 -14.33
C LEU A 59 -18.01 21.22 -15.20
N ASP A 60 -19.13 21.82 -14.77
CA ASP A 60 -19.63 23.07 -15.31
C ASP A 60 -18.96 24.27 -14.63
N ALA A 61 -18.16 25.02 -15.40
CA ALA A 61 -17.37 26.15 -14.92
C ALA A 61 -18.22 27.37 -14.53
N GLU A 62 -19.47 27.46 -15.01
CA GLU A 62 -20.39 28.56 -14.70
C GLU A 62 -21.18 28.32 -13.41
N SER A 63 -21.13 27.10 -12.87
CA SER A 63 -21.87 26.70 -11.69
C SER A 63 -21.06 26.91 -10.39
N SER A 64 -21.71 27.40 -9.34
CA SER A 64 -21.10 27.57 -8.02
C SER A 64 -21.47 26.43 -7.07
N ILE A 65 -20.50 25.91 -6.31
CA ILE A 65 -20.74 24.89 -5.28
C ILE A 65 -21.49 25.51 -4.10
N SER A 66 -22.72 25.05 -3.84
CA SER A 66 -23.43 25.39 -2.61
C SER A 66 -23.12 24.39 -1.49
N GLY A 67 -23.31 24.81 -0.24
CA GLY A 67 -23.14 23.93 0.91
C GLY A 67 -24.16 22.77 0.96
N ASN A 68 -25.31 22.90 0.28
CA ASN A 68 -26.28 21.81 0.17
C ASN A 68 -25.79 20.74 -0.79
N ASP A 69 -25.19 21.12 -1.91
CA ASP A 69 -24.68 20.17 -2.90
C ASP A 69 -23.65 19.22 -2.27
N VAL A 70 -22.75 19.77 -1.44
CA VAL A 70 -21.75 18.96 -0.72
C VAL A 70 -22.39 17.99 0.27
N ARG A 71 -23.51 18.36 0.90
CA ARG A 71 -24.23 17.49 1.87
C ARG A 71 -24.98 16.36 1.20
N GLU A 72 -25.45 16.57 -0.01
CA GLU A 72 -26.19 15.58 -0.79
C GLU A 72 -25.28 14.59 -1.50
N LEU A 73 -23.97 14.88 -1.60
CA LEU A 73 -23.01 13.96 -2.17
C LEU A 73 -22.96 12.63 -1.40
N PRO A 74 -23.02 11.48 -2.11
CA PRO A 74 -22.93 10.17 -1.50
C PRO A 74 -21.47 9.81 -1.16
N LEU A 75 -20.82 10.62 -0.31
CA LEU A 75 -19.39 10.53 0.01
C LEU A 75 -18.99 9.12 0.49
N GLY A 76 -19.84 8.45 1.27
CA GLY A 76 -19.56 7.08 1.72
C GLY A 76 -19.43 6.08 0.56
N ALA A 77 -20.30 6.18 -0.44
CA ALA A 77 -20.25 5.33 -1.63
C ALA A 77 -19.06 5.69 -2.52
N LEU A 78 -18.82 7.00 -2.73
CA LEU A 78 -17.68 7.51 -3.51
C LEU A 78 -16.34 7.06 -2.92
N LEU A 79 -16.15 7.18 -1.61
CA LEU A 79 -14.94 6.75 -0.94
C LEU A 79 -14.78 5.22 -0.99
N SER A 80 -15.87 4.46 -0.89
CA SER A 80 -15.82 3.00 -1.02
C SER A 80 -15.40 2.59 -2.44
N GLU A 81 -15.95 3.26 -3.44
CA GLU A 81 -15.62 3.03 -4.85
C GLU A 81 -14.17 3.44 -5.18
N ALA A 82 -13.72 4.59 -4.68
CA ALA A 82 -12.34 5.03 -4.84
C ALA A 82 -11.35 4.00 -4.28
N LYS A 83 -11.63 3.47 -3.08
CA LYS A 83 -10.81 2.40 -2.47
C LYS A 83 -10.82 1.11 -3.30
N ARG A 84 -11.97 0.75 -3.87
CA ARG A 84 -12.10 -0.42 -4.76
C ARG A 84 -11.23 -0.25 -6.01
N LEU A 85 -11.29 0.91 -6.65
CA LEU A 85 -10.50 1.24 -7.84
C LEU A 85 -9.00 1.28 -7.54
N ALA A 86 -8.59 1.94 -6.45
CA ALA A 86 -7.19 1.95 -6.00
C ALA A 86 -6.66 0.54 -5.73
N THR A 87 -7.50 -0.33 -5.13
CA THR A 87 -7.13 -1.74 -4.92
C THR A 87 -6.96 -2.48 -6.24
N LYS A 88 -7.90 -2.32 -7.18
CA LYS A 88 -7.86 -2.96 -8.51
C LYS A 88 -6.60 -2.54 -9.29
N ASP A 89 -6.29 -1.25 -9.30
CA ASP A 89 -5.08 -0.72 -9.95
C ASP A 89 -3.80 -1.26 -9.30
N SER A 90 -3.77 -1.32 -7.96
CA SER A 90 -2.62 -1.86 -7.22
C SER A 90 -2.33 -3.33 -7.51
N LEU A 91 -3.35 -4.09 -7.93
CA LEU A 91 -3.21 -5.49 -8.35
C LEU A 91 -2.80 -5.63 -9.82
N ALA A 92 -3.12 -4.63 -10.67
CA ALA A 92 -2.81 -4.65 -12.10
C ALA A 92 -1.37 -4.18 -12.38
N SER A 93 -0.83 -3.27 -11.57
CA SER A 93 0.58 -2.88 -11.64
C SER A 93 1.46 -3.88 -10.89
N PRO A 94 2.52 -4.44 -11.51
CA PRO A 94 3.46 -5.29 -10.78
C PRO A 94 4.06 -4.46 -9.63
N PRO A 95 4.11 -5.00 -8.40
CA PRO A 95 4.74 -4.29 -7.30
C PRO A 95 6.20 -4.01 -7.67
N PRO A 96 6.74 -2.83 -7.30
CA PRO A 96 8.16 -2.54 -7.53
C PRO A 96 8.99 -3.65 -6.88
N ALA A 97 9.87 -4.26 -7.68
CA ALA A 97 10.74 -5.31 -7.19
C ALA A 97 11.77 -4.71 -6.22
N PRO A 98 11.93 -5.26 -5.00
CA PRO A 98 12.96 -4.79 -4.09
C PRO A 98 14.34 -5.10 -4.68
N ARG A 99 15.32 -4.24 -4.39
CA ARG A 99 16.72 -4.47 -4.79
C ARG A 99 17.33 -5.68 -4.09
N LEU A 100 16.79 -6.06 -2.94
CA LEU A 100 17.25 -7.17 -2.11
C LEU A 100 16.09 -8.15 -1.92
N ARG A 101 16.28 -9.41 -2.31
CA ARG A 101 15.33 -10.49 -2.02
C ARG A 101 15.89 -11.45 -0.99
N LEU A 102 15.01 -11.96 -0.14
CA LEU A 102 15.41 -12.85 0.95
C LEU A 102 16.05 -14.15 0.42
N CYS A 103 15.55 -14.70 -0.69
CA CYS A 103 16.12 -15.89 -1.30
C CYS A 103 17.58 -15.66 -1.72
N GLU A 104 17.86 -14.55 -2.40
CA GLU A 104 19.20 -14.19 -2.88
C GLU A 104 20.17 -14.01 -1.70
N LEU A 105 19.75 -13.28 -0.67
CA LEU A 105 20.55 -13.09 0.54
C LEU A 105 20.87 -14.40 1.28
N LEU A 106 19.93 -15.35 1.27
CA LEU A 106 20.15 -16.67 1.87
C LEU A 106 21.04 -17.55 1.00
N GLU A 107 20.94 -17.46 -0.32
CA GLU A 107 21.81 -18.20 -1.24
C GLU A 107 23.27 -17.73 -1.10
N GLU A 108 23.50 -16.42 -1.08
CA GLU A 108 24.83 -15.81 -0.91
C GLU A 108 25.48 -16.19 0.44
N SER A 109 24.67 -16.39 1.48
CA SER A 109 25.15 -16.75 2.82
C SER A 109 25.18 -18.26 3.10
N GLY A 110 24.96 -19.10 2.08
CA GLY A 110 24.93 -20.56 2.24
C GLY A 110 23.79 -21.06 3.13
N GLY A 111 22.64 -20.38 3.11
CA GLY A 111 21.43 -20.70 3.87
C GLY A 111 21.38 -20.06 5.27
N THR A 112 22.38 -19.26 5.64
CA THR A 112 22.45 -18.64 6.96
C THR A 112 21.73 -17.30 6.98
N PHE A 113 20.70 -17.16 7.80
CA PHE A 113 20.02 -15.88 7.94
C PHE A 113 20.91 -14.88 8.70
N GLY A 114 21.29 -13.79 8.03
CA GLY A 114 22.07 -12.70 8.63
C GLY A 114 21.24 -11.85 9.61
N SER A 115 21.89 -11.26 10.61
CA SER A 115 21.28 -10.29 11.54
C SER A 115 21.31 -8.84 11.03
N GLY A 116 21.83 -8.63 9.81
CA GLY A 116 21.94 -7.32 9.18
C GLY A 116 20.59 -6.71 8.80
N ASP A 117 20.60 -5.40 8.61
CA ASP A 117 19.42 -4.61 8.25
C ASP A 117 18.81 -5.07 6.92
N ASP A 118 19.64 -5.44 5.95
CA ASP A 118 19.22 -5.98 4.65
C ASP A 118 18.39 -7.26 4.77
N ALA A 119 18.87 -8.24 5.55
CA ALA A 119 18.17 -9.51 5.77
C ALA A 119 16.84 -9.30 6.50
N LEU A 120 16.80 -8.38 7.48
CA LEU A 120 15.59 -8.06 8.22
C LEU A 120 14.57 -7.29 7.39
N ALA A 121 15.03 -6.39 6.50
CA ALA A 121 14.17 -5.67 5.56
C ALA A 121 13.60 -6.59 4.49
N ALA A 122 14.42 -7.47 3.91
CA ALA A 122 13.98 -8.47 2.93
C ALA A 122 12.98 -9.46 3.54
N LEU A 123 13.21 -9.90 4.79
CA LEU A 123 12.24 -10.69 5.53
C LEU A 123 10.93 -9.95 5.76
N ALA A 124 10.97 -8.67 6.13
CA ALA A 124 9.77 -7.86 6.31
C ALA A 124 8.92 -7.83 5.03
N PHE A 125 9.57 -7.66 3.87
CA PHE A 125 8.92 -7.65 2.56
C PHE A 125 8.20 -8.97 2.25
N GLU A 126 8.91 -10.10 2.37
CA GLU A 126 8.34 -11.43 2.14
C GLU A 126 7.19 -11.74 3.11
N TYR A 127 7.36 -11.40 4.38
CA TYR A 127 6.34 -11.59 5.40
C TYR A 127 5.07 -10.80 5.08
N VAL A 128 5.20 -9.51 4.71
CA VAL A 128 4.07 -8.67 4.34
C VAL A 128 3.37 -9.23 3.10
N ALA A 129 4.12 -9.65 2.08
CA ALA A 129 3.53 -10.26 0.88
C ALA A 129 2.69 -11.51 1.21
N LEU A 130 3.15 -12.36 2.13
CA LEU A 130 2.39 -13.52 2.59
C LEU A 130 1.12 -13.11 3.34
N VAL A 131 1.21 -12.20 4.31
CA VAL A 131 0.05 -11.69 5.03
C VAL A 131 -0.97 -11.08 4.06
N GLU A 132 -0.48 -10.30 3.09
CA GLU A 132 -1.30 -9.68 2.06
C GLU A 132 -1.99 -10.71 1.17
N SER A 133 -1.33 -11.81 0.82
CA SER A 133 -1.98 -12.91 0.09
C SER A 133 -3.03 -13.69 0.89
N GLY A 134 -3.28 -13.32 2.16
CA GLY A 134 -4.26 -13.96 3.04
C GLY A 134 -3.74 -15.24 3.70
N VAL A 135 -2.43 -15.46 3.70
CA VAL A 135 -1.81 -16.62 4.37
C VAL A 135 -2.00 -16.48 5.87
N ARG A 136 -2.72 -17.45 6.46
CA ARG A 136 -3.02 -17.49 7.90
C ARG A 136 -1.80 -17.78 8.77
N THR A 137 -0.80 -18.48 8.23
CA THR A 137 0.42 -18.90 8.95
C THR A 137 1.70 -18.52 8.21
N PRO A 138 2.02 -17.22 8.06
CA PRO A 138 3.16 -16.77 7.24
C PRO A 138 4.50 -17.37 7.67
N SER A 139 4.76 -17.46 8.98
CA SER A 139 6.01 -18.05 9.50
C SER A 139 6.17 -19.53 9.14
N LYS A 140 5.07 -20.27 8.97
CA LYS A 140 5.12 -21.67 8.52
C LYS A 140 5.53 -21.74 7.06
N VAL A 141 4.95 -20.89 6.22
CA VAL A 141 5.31 -20.81 4.79
C VAL A 141 6.76 -20.38 4.61
N LEU A 142 7.26 -19.43 5.41
CA LEU A 142 8.67 -19.05 5.41
C LEU A 142 9.59 -20.22 5.79
N ALA A 143 9.20 -21.03 6.78
CA ALA A 143 9.95 -22.23 7.17
C ALA A 143 9.98 -23.28 6.07
N GLU A 144 8.84 -23.50 5.40
CA GLU A 144 8.73 -24.45 4.28
C GLU A 144 9.57 -23.98 3.07
N ARG A 145 9.63 -22.67 2.80
CA ARG A 145 10.38 -22.11 1.66
C ARG A 145 11.88 -22.01 1.89
N PHE A 146 12.30 -21.62 3.09
CA PHE A 146 13.67 -21.20 3.38
C PHE A 146 14.35 -22.07 4.45
N GLY A 147 13.68 -23.14 4.90
CA GLY A 147 14.18 -24.06 5.92
C GLY A 147 14.03 -23.55 7.36
N GLY A 148 14.35 -24.42 8.31
CA GLY A 148 14.23 -24.15 9.75
C GLY A 148 12.82 -24.37 10.30
N THR A 149 12.50 -23.73 11.42
CA THR A 149 11.20 -23.90 12.11
C THR A 149 10.37 -22.64 12.04
N ALA A 150 9.03 -22.78 12.08
CA ALA A 150 8.12 -21.64 12.12
C ALA A 150 8.40 -20.71 13.32
N GLY A 151 8.82 -21.26 14.46
CA GLY A 151 9.22 -20.47 15.64
C GLY A 151 10.44 -19.58 15.37
N THR A 152 11.44 -20.10 14.66
CA THR A 152 12.61 -19.32 14.24
C THR A 152 12.20 -18.13 13.37
N TRP A 153 11.32 -18.34 12.38
CA TRP A 153 10.84 -17.26 11.52
C TRP A 153 9.98 -16.24 12.26
N THR A 154 9.13 -16.69 13.19
CA THR A 154 8.39 -15.78 14.08
C THR A 154 9.34 -14.88 14.89
N ASN A 155 10.43 -15.43 15.43
CA ASN A 155 11.42 -14.64 16.17
C ASN A 155 12.14 -13.64 15.25
N ARG A 156 12.49 -14.03 14.03
CA ARG A 156 13.11 -13.11 13.05
C ARG A 156 12.17 -11.99 12.62
N VAL A 157 10.88 -12.27 12.44
CA VAL A 157 9.86 -11.24 12.16
C VAL A 157 9.70 -10.29 13.35
N ALA A 158 9.70 -10.82 14.58
CA ALA A 158 9.67 -9.99 15.78
C ALA A 158 10.92 -9.09 15.89
N GLU A 159 12.10 -9.59 15.55
CA GLU A 159 13.33 -8.79 15.51
C GLU A 159 13.27 -7.73 14.41
N SER A 160 12.79 -8.08 13.21
CA SER A 160 12.58 -7.13 12.11
C SER A 160 11.66 -5.98 12.53
N ARG A 161 10.57 -6.29 13.25
CA ARG A 161 9.66 -5.29 13.84
C ARG A 161 10.36 -4.43 14.90
N LYS A 162 11.09 -5.05 15.83
CA LYS A 162 11.85 -4.35 16.89
C LYS A 162 12.90 -3.39 16.31
N ARG A 163 13.50 -3.76 15.18
CA ARG A 163 14.51 -2.97 14.44
C ARG A 163 13.90 -1.90 13.53
N GLY A 164 12.56 -1.78 13.54
CA GLY A 164 11.81 -0.72 12.87
C GLY A 164 11.58 -0.96 11.38
N PHE A 165 11.61 -2.20 10.90
CA PHE A 165 11.28 -2.55 9.51
C PHE A 165 9.81 -2.88 9.29
N LEU A 166 9.10 -3.27 10.35
CA LEU A 166 7.66 -3.47 10.37
C LEU A 166 7.01 -2.54 11.39
N THR A 167 5.79 -2.07 11.09
CA THR A 167 5.00 -1.35 12.09
C THR A 167 4.60 -2.27 13.25
N PRO A 168 4.40 -1.73 14.45
CA PRO A 168 3.88 -2.50 15.57
C PRO A 168 2.47 -3.03 15.27
N VAL A 169 2.17 -4.19 15.86
CA VAL A 169 0.84 -4.82 15.92
C VAL A 169 0.66 -5.38 17.32
N ASP A 170 -0.57 -5.70 17.70
CA ASP A 170 -0.84 -6.30 19.00
C ASP A 170 -0.19 -7.68 19.12
N ARG A 171 0.10 -8.08 20.36
CA ARG A 171 0.85 -9.30 20.64
C ARG A 171 0.09 -10.52 20.13
N GLY A 172 0.73 -11.26 19.22
CA GLY A 172 0.17 -12.49 18.64
C GLY A 172 -0.60 -12.27 17.34
N GLU A 173 -0.78 -11.02 16.91
CA GLU A 173 -1.39 -10.72 15.62
C GLU A 173 -0.38 -10.87 14.48
N ALA A 174 -0.85 -11.47 13.38
CA ALA A 174 -0.14 -11.43 12.12
C ALA A 174 -0.42 -10.09 11.43
N GLY A 175 0.63 -9.44 10.91
CA GLY A 175 0.50 -8.18 10.19
C GLY A 175 1.58 -7.17 10.49
N GLY A 176 1.25 -5.92 10.19
CA GLY A 176 2.18 -4.80 10.14
C GLY A 176 2.47 -4.38 8.70
N ALA A 177 2.82 -3.12 8.54
CA ALA A 177 3.24 -2.51 7.29
C ALA A 177 4.77 -2.48 7.21
N LEU A 178 5.32 -2.44 5.99
CA LEU A 178 6.69 -1.97 5.81
C LEU A 178 6.79 -0.51 6.28
N THR A 179 7.84 -0.21 7.04
CA THR A 179 8.12 1.17 7.47
C THR A 179 8.88 1.93 6.38
N PRO A 180 8.96 3.28 6.46
CA PRO A 180 9.86 4.05 5.61
C PRO A 180 11.30 3.53 5.59
N LYS A 181 11.82 3.10 6.74
CA LYS A 181 13.15 2.50 6.86
C LYS A 181 13.28 1.25 5.99
N ALA A 182 12.30 0.35 6.02
CA ALA A 182 12.31 -0.85 5.19
C ALA A 182 12.25 -0.49 3.69
N LEU A 183 11.39 0.45 3.30
CA LEU A 183 11.27 0.86 1.91
C LEU A 183 12.58 1.47 1.38
N SER A 184 13.24 2.34 2.13
CA SER A 184 14.54 2.90 1.73
C SER A 184 15.63 1.82 1.66
N THR A 185 15.68 0.91 2.64
CA THR A 185 16.66 -0.21 2.66
C THR A 185 16.49 -1.12 1.46
N LEU A 186 15.24 -1.39 1.05
CA LEU A 186 14.92 -2.22 -0.12
C LEU A 186 15.06 -1.47 -1.45
N GLY A 187 15.38 -0.17 -1.43
CA GLY A 187 15.41 0.68 -2.62
C GLY A 187 14.05 0.87 -3.28
N LEU A 188 12.96 0.70 -2.52
CA LEU A 188 11.57 0.86 -2.96
C LEU A 188 11.06 2.30 -2.77
N ARG A 189 11.79 3.12 -2.01
CA ARG A 189 11.58 4.57 -1.93
C ARG A 189 12.67 5.27 -2.73
N ARG A 190 12.27 6.21 -3.60
CA ARG A 190 13.18 7.22 -4.14
C ARG A 190 13.23 8.34 -3.11
N ASP A 191 14.39 8.53 -2.49
CA ASP A 191 14.69 9.73 -1.72
C ASP A 191 14.88 10.92 -2.68
#